data_AF-A0A1H2CLZ0-F1
#
_entry.id   AF-A0A1H2CLZ0-F1
#
_cell.length_a   1.000
_cell.length_b   1.000
_cell.length_c   1.000
_cell.angle_alpha   90.00
_cell.angle_beta   90.00
_cell.angle_gamma   90.00
#
_symmetry.space_group_name_H-M   'P 1'
#
loop_
_entity.id
_entity.type
_entity.pdbx_description
1 polymer ?
#
loop_
_entity_poly.entity_id
_entity_poly.type
_entity_poly.pdbx_seq_one_letter_code
_entity_poly.pdbx_strand_id
1 'polypeptide(L)'
;MGCVVTTDHLEVLFADLRADTLPTVQPPGTVAVRQTVRRRRTGRAVLSAAAAVLVIAGGIAVSTGHRSAAPPADATPSVTPSAIPSVAEDPLLKQANVARQALLAGQNGTPAIDAAEPVVGGYRVEHGKYPGKLLLRVACAGSGHFTLTVDAHDPKVEWKKIAQVPVECSDQPVPASTTFTMVASSTIHRMRLADAMDSSGNGGFAYQVTSATGAPLSGEPEPTDSYNPDRRLKLDGREPETEGTARLGRGRPQAGMAPSREEGRYLLLTKCTGTGIATLAVRSGGKDIVTVDTVCASPAGPQTETPGIPVDMMTSVSIRADGADGLLSWALIPS
;
A
#
# COMPACT_ATOMS: atom_id res chain seq x y z
N MET A 1 -11.59 -33.32 -40.42
CA MET A 1 -12.34 -32.23 -41.09
C MET A 1 -12.32 -31.03 -40.16
N GLY A 2 -11.39 -30.10 -40.37
CA GLY A 2 -11.30 -28.87 -39.58
C GLY A 2 -12.03 -27.75 -40.30
N CYS A 3 -13.03 -27.15 -39.63
CA CYS A 3 -13.68 -25.94 -40.13
C CYS A 3 -12.72 -24.76 -39.96
N VAL A 4 -12.18 -24.27 -41.07
CA VAL A 4 -11.47 -23.00 -41.14
C VAL A 4 -12.52 -21.90 -41.02
N VAL A 5 -12.56 -21.22 -39.88
CA VAL A 5 -13.33 -19.98 -39.73
C VAL A 5 -12.57 -18.91 -40.51
N THR A 6 -13.08 -18.53 -41.68
CA THR A 6 -12.49 -17.46 -42.49
C THR A 6 -12.83 -16.10 -41.86
N THR A 7 -11.85 -15.20 -41.88
CA THR A 7 -11.88 -13.86 -41.29
C THR A 7 -13.11 -13.05 -41.73
N ASP A 8 -13.63 -13.33 -42.92
CA ASP A 8 -14.83 -12.72 -43.50
C ASP A 8 -16.09 -12.93 -42.64
N HIS A 9 -16.18 -14.04 -41.90
CA HIS A 9 -17.35 -14.33 -41.08
C HIS A 9 -17.41 -13.46 -39.81
N LEU A 10 -16.24 -13.02 -39.30
CA LEU A 10 -16.18 -12.12 -38.16
C LEU A 10 -16.54 -10.69 -38.56
N GLU A 11 -16.15 -10.24 -39.76
CA GLU A 11 -16.50 -8.90 -40.24
C GLU A 11 -18.01 -8.72 -40.41
N VAL A 12 -18.71 -9.75 -40.91
CA VAL A 12 -20.18 -9.75 -41.03
C VAL A 12 -20.86 -9.64 -39.66
N LEU A 13 -20.38 -10.38 -38.66
CA LEU A 13 -20.93 -10.31 -37.30
C LEU A 13 -20.74 -8.94 -36.65
N PHE A 14 -19.61 -8.26 -36.87
CA PHE A 14 -19.38 -6.91 -36.35
C PHE A 14 -20.18 -5.84 -37.10
N ALA A 15 -20.45 -6.03 -38.39
CA ALA A 15 -21.27 -5.11 -39.18
C ALA A 15 -22.73 -5.09 -38.69
N ASP A 16 -23.32 -6.27 -38.46
CA ASP A 16 -24.68 -6.39 -37.92
C ASP A 16 -24.78 -5.82 -36.51
N LEU A 17 -23.80 -6.09 -35.64
CA LEU A 17 -23.80 -5.57 -34.26
C LEU A 17 -23.70 -4.04 -34.21
N ARG A 18 -23.01 -3.41 -35.16
CA ARG A 18 -22.95 -1.93 -35.28
C ARG A 18 -24.26 -1.35 -35.80
N ALA A 19 -24.93 -2.02 -36.72
CA ALA A 19 -26.20 -1.56 -37.27
C ALA A 19 -27.30 -1.56 -36.18
N ASP A 20 -27.32 -2.57 -35.31
CA ASP A 20 -28.35 -2.70 -34.27
C ASP A 20 -28.11 -1.83 -33.02
N THR A 21 -26.86 -1.49 -32.70
CA THR A 21 -26.54 -0.79 -31.43
C THR A 21 -26.42 0.73 -31.53
N LEU A 22 -26.28 1.30 -32.73
CA LEU A 22 -26.09 2.74 -32.92
C LEU A 22 -27.35 3.63 -32.89
N PRO A 23 -28.62 3.18 -33.02
CA PRO A 23 -29.74 4.12 -33.07
C PRO A 23 -30.15 4.76 -31.73
N THR A 24 -29.69 4.26 -30.59
CA THR A 24 -30.36 4.52 -29.30
C THR A 24 -29.47 5.17 -28.22
N VAL A 25 -28.46 5.94 -28.62
CA VAL A 25 -27.75 6.83 -27.67
C VAL A 25 -28.05 8.27 -28.04
N GLN A 26 -29.19 8.76 -27.54
CA GLN A 26 -29.51 10.18 -27.63
C GLN A 26 -28.72 10.90 -26.53
N PRO A 27 -27.71 11.73 -26.86
CA PRO A 27 -26.95 12.43 -25.85
C PRO A 27 -27.90 13.35 -25.06
N PRO A 28 -27.82 13.36 -23.71
CA PRO A 28 -28.68 14.22 -22.91
C PRO A 28 -28.47 15.67 -23.35
N GLY A 29 -29.55 16.31 -23.82
CA GLY A 29 -29.52 17.68 -24.30
C GLY A 29 -28.89 18.62 -23.26
N THR A 30 -28.23 19.67 -23.74
CA THR A 30 -27.48 20.65 -22.93
C THR A 30 -28.28 21.28 -21.77
N VAL A 31 -29.61 21.20 -21.82
CA VAL A 31 -30.54 21.63 -20.78
C VAL A 31 -30.45 20.76 -19.51
N ALA A 32 -30.30 19.44 -19.63
CA ALA A 32 -30.19 18.51 -18.50
C ALA A 32 -28.89 18.71 -17.71
N VAL A 33 -27.81 19.05 -18.42
CA VAL A 33 -26.50 19.38 -17.84
C VAL A 33 -26.55 20.73 -17.09
N ARG A 34 -27.29 21.73 -17.60
CA ARG A 34 -27.43 23.03 -16.93
C ARG A 34 -28.25 22.95 -15.62
N GLN A 35 -29.29 22.11 -15.58
CA GLN A 35 -30.10 21.95 -14.36
C GLN A 35 -29.35 21.27 -13.21
N THR A 36 -28.48 20.29 -13.50
CA THR A 36 -27.69 19.59 -12.49
C THR A 36 -26.63 20.49 -11.84
N VAL A 37 -26.00 21.40 -12.60
CA VAL A 37 -25.00 22.34 -12.05
C VAL A 37 -25.65 23.39 -11.14
N ARG A 38 -26.84 23.90 -11.48
CA ARG A 38 -27.52 24.95 -10.68
C ARG A 38 -27.97 24.43 -9.31
N ARG A 39 -28.46 23.19 -9.23
CA ARG A 39 -28.91 22.56 -7.97
C ARG A 39 -27.76 22.36 -6.97
N ARG A 40 -26.54 22.12 -7.46
CA ARG A 40 -25.35 21.89 -6.62
C ARG A 40 -24.79 23.18 -6.01
N ARG A 41 -24.99 24.34 -6.66
CA ARG A 41 -24.53 25.64 -6.14
C ARG A 41 -25.45 26.21 -5.06
N THR A 42 -26.76 25.95 -5.12
CA THR A 42 -27.70 26.45 -4.11
C THR A 42 -27.77 25.58 -2.85
N GLY A 43 -27.39 24.29 -2.92
CA GLY A 43 -27.40 23.39 -1.77
C GLY A 43 -26.26 23.58 -0.76
N ARG A 44 -25.22 24.38 -1.08
CA ARG A 44 -24.06 24.59 -0.18
C ARG A 44 -24.17 25.83 0.72
N ALA A 45 -25.26 26.58 0.67
CA ALA A 45 -25.42 27.84 1.40
C ALA A 45 -26.38 27.79 2.60
N VAL A 46 -26.93 26.62 2.97
CA VAL A 46 -28.01 26.52 4.00
C VAL A 46 -27.65 25.64 5.21
N LEU A 47 -26.44 25.05 5.29
CA LEU A 47 -26.04 24.21 6.42
C LEU A 47 -25.09 24.93 7.39
N SER A 48 -25.52 26.11 7.87
CA SER A 48 -24.83 26.80 8.98
C SER A 48 -25.83 27.61 9.81
N ALA A 49 -26.89 26.97 10.32
CA ALA A 49 -27.78 27.55 11.33
C ALA A 49 -28.68 26.47 11.98
N ALA A 50 -28.12 25.67 12.88
CA ALA A 50 -28.82 24.97 13.97
C ALA A 50 -27.75 24.48 14.96
N ALA A 51 -27.33 25.30 15.92
CA ALA A 51 -27.85 25.34 17.30
C ALA A 51 -27.81 23.93 17.93
N ALA A 52 -26.81 23.61 18.76
CA ALA A 52 -26.70 23.98 20.17
C ALA A 52 -27.89 23.50 21.01
N VAL A 53 -27.56 22.81 22.12
CA VAL A 53 -28.39 22.31 23.23
C VAL A 53 -28.66 20.80 23.19
N LEU A 54 -27.78 20.05 23.87
CA LEU A 54 -28.13 18.89 24.70
C LEU A 54 -27.00 18.64 25.71
N VAL A 55 -27.09 19.34 26.83
CA VAL A 55 -26.52 18.90 28.12
C VAL A 55 -27.58 17.98 28.72
N ILE A 56 -27.20 16.79 29.20
CA ILE A 56 -27.65 16.16 30.47
C ILE A 56 -27.05 14.74 30.59
N ALA A 57 -26.27 14.58 31.65
CA ALA A 57 -26.12 13.42 32.54
C ALA A 57 -25.87 11.99 32.00
N GLY A 58 -24.68 11.48 32.32
CA GLY A 58 -24.37 10.07 32.56
C GLY A 58 -22.88 10.00 32.89
N GLY A 59 -22.42 9.69 34.10
CA GLY A 59 -22.86 8.65 35.02
C GLY A 59 -21.61 7.82 35.29
N ILE A 60 -20.86 8.17 36.34
CA ILE A 60 -19.60 7.51 36.72
C ILE A 60 -19.96 6.11 37.26
N ALA A 61 -19.60 5.06 36.55
CA ALA A 61 -19.64 3.69 37.08
C ALA A 61 -18.21 3.26 37.44
N VAL A 62 -17.87 3.41 38.73
CA VAL A 62 -16.71 2.77 39.34
C VAL A 62 -17.06 1.30 39.58
N SER A 63 -16.53 0.38 38.77
CA SER A 63 -16.61 -1.05 39.06
C SER A 63 -15.51 -1.45 40.05
N THR A 64 -15.89 -1.50 41.32
CA THR A 64 -15.09 -2.14 42.36
C THR A 64 -15.32 -3.65 42.35
N GLY A 65 -14.20 -4.37 42.36
CA GLY A 65 -13.94 -5.77 42.70
C GLY A 65 -15.10 -6.77 42.80
N HIS A 66 -14.96 -7.88 42.05
CA HIS A 66 -15.36 -9.21 42.52
C HIS A 66 -14.14 -10.14 42.47
N ARG A 67 -13.64 -10.50 43.67
CA ARG A 67 -12.78 -11.67 43.86
C ARG A 67 -13.64 -12.91 43.63
N SER A 68 -13.50 -13.56 42.48
CA SER A 68 -14.03 -14.91 42.28
C SER A 68 -13.22 -15.88 43.14
N ALA A 69 -13.91 -16.51 44.08
CA ALA A 69 -13.41 -17.65 44.84
C ALA A 69 -13.10 -18.81 43.89
N ALA A 70 -11.96 -19.46 44.12
CA ALA A 70 -11.54 -20.67 43.41
C ALA A 70 -12.53 -21.82 43.67
N PRO A 71 -13.04 -22.52 42.64
CA PRO A 71 -13.79 -23.75 42.81
C PRO A 71 -12.85 -24.90 43.24
N PRO A 72 -13.35 -25.91 43.97
CA PRO A 72 -12.57 -27.09 44.32
C PRO A 72 -12.13 -27.86 43.06
N ALA A 73 -10.94 -28.45 43.13
CA ALA A 73 -10.36 -29.27 42.07
C ALA A 73 -11.19 -30.54 41.85
N ASP A 74 -12.07 -30.52 40.86
CA ASP A 74 -12.66 -31.74 40.30
C ASP A 74 -11.66 -32.45 39.39
N ALA A 75 -11.50 -33.74 39.64
CA ALA A 75 -10.59 -34.63 38.94
C ALA A 75 -10.88 -34.63 37.43
N THR A 76 -9.93 -34.10 36.66
CA THR A 76 -10.01 -34.05 35.20
C THR A 76 -9.91 -35.48 34.64
N PRO A 77 -10.90 -35.96 33.87
CA PRO A 77 -10.77 -37.22 33.16
C PRO A 77 -9.64 -37.11 32.14
N SER A 78 -8.72 -38.07 32.17
CA SER A 78 -7.63 -38.20 31.20
C SER A 78 -8.21 -38.49 29.82
N VAL A 79 -8.45 -37.44 29.03
CA VAL A 79 -8.90 -37.55 27.65
C VAL A 79 -7.71 -38.04 26.82
N THR A 80 -7.74 -39.31 26.42
CA THR A 80 -6.84 -39.85 25.40
C THR A 80 -6.96 -38.95 24.16
N PRO A 81 -5.87 -38.31 23.68
CA PRO A 81 -5.95 -37.43 22.54
C PRO A 81 -6.39 -38.23 21.31
N SER A 82 -7.61 -37.97 20.83
CA SER A 82 -8.05 -38.43 19.51
C SER A 82 -7.06 -37.87 18.49
N ALA A 83 -6.39 -38.77 17.78
CA ALA A 83 -5.52 -38.42 16.66
C ALA A 83 -6.34 -37.62 15.64
N ILE A 84 -6.10 -36.31 15.61
CA ILE A 84 -6.66 -35.43 14.58
C ILE A 84 -6.12 -35.95 13.24
N PRO A 85 -6.97 -36.26 12.25
CA PRO A 85 -6.51 -36.73 10.95
C PRO A 85 -5.53 -35.70 10.38
N SER A 86 -4.31 -36.14 10.11
CA SER A 86 -3.29 -35.35 9.44
C SER A 86 -3.83 -34.98 8.06
N VAL A 87 -4.21 -33.72 7.89
CA VAL A 87 -4.58 -33.17 6.58
C VAL A 87 -3.37 -33.37 5.66
N ALA A 88 -3.54 -34.13 4.59
CA ALA A 88 -2.48 -34.36 3.61
C ALA A 88 -2.03 -32.99 3.06
N GLU A 89 -0.77 -32.64 3.29
CA GLU A 89 -0.20 -31.38 2.83
C GLU A 89 -0.13 -31.39 1.29
N ASP A 90 -0.61 -30.32 0.66
CA ASP A 90 -0.56 -30.17 -0.80
C ASP A 90 0.91 -30.21 -1.28
N PRO A 91 1.29 -31.16 -2.15
CA PRO A 91 2.66 -31.30 -2.62
C PRO A 91 3.20 -30.04 -3.30
N LEU A 92 2.35 -29.24 -3.96
CA LEU A 92 2.77 -28.01 -4.64
C LEU A 92 3.05 -26.89 -3.64
N LEU A 93 2.24 -26.81 -2.57
CA LEU A 93 2.48 -25.84 -1.49
C LEU A 93 3.77 -26.19 -0.74
N LYS A 94 4.05 -27.48 -0.56
CA LYS A 94 5.33 -27.95 -0.02
C LYS A 94 6.51 -27.49 -0.89
N GLN A 95 6.42 -27.61 -2.20
CA GLN A 95 7.45 -27.09 -3.12
C GLN A 95 7.61 -25.56 -3.01
N ALA A 96 6.51 -24.80 -2.95
CA ALA A 96 6.57 -23.35 -2.78
C ALA A 96 7.29 -22.96 -1.46
N ASN A 97 7.07 -23.72 -0.39
CA ASN A 97 7.77 -23.54 0.88
C ASN A 97 9.28 -23.84 0.78
N VAL A 98 9.68 -24.87 0.01
CA VAL A 98 11.11 -25.16 -0.27
C VAL A 98 11.75 -24.00 -1.03
N ALA A 99 11.06 -23.46 -2.06
CA ALA A 99 11.54 -22.28 -2.78
C ALA A 99 11.69 -21.06 -1.85
N ARG A 100 10.74 -20.83 -0.95
CA ARG A 100 10.81 -19.73 0.04
C ARG A 100 12.00 -19.89 0.99
N GLN A 101 12.27 -21.10 1.47
CA GLN A 101 13.42 -21.38 2.33
C GLN A 101 14.76 -21.06 1.64
N ALA A 102 14.89 -21.38 0.34
CA ALA A 102 16.08 -21.04 -0.43
C ALA A 102 16.29 -19.52 -0.57
N LEU A 103 15.22 -18.73 -0.66
CA LEU A 103 15.32 -17.27 -0.65
C LEU A 103 15.84 -16.73 0.69
N LEU A 104 15.31 -17.25 1.79
CA LEU A 104 15.64 -16.81 3.15
C LEU A 104 17.10 -17.10 3.53
N ALA A 105 17.68 -18.21 3.04
CA ALA A 105 19.04 -18.64 3.37
C ALA A 105 20.16 -17.64 3.02
N GLY A 106 19.88 -16.66 2.15
CA GLY A 106 20.86 -15.64 1.72
C GLY A 106 20.38 -14.21 1.90
N GLN A 107 19.34 -13.97 2.71
CA GLN A 107 18.72 -12.66 2.80
C GLN A 107 19.22 -11.86 4.02
N ASN A 108 19.63 -10.61 3.77
CA ASN A 108 19.81 -9.60 4.80
C ASN A 108 18.65 -8.60 4.70
N GLY A 109 17.83 -8.51 5.75
CA GLY A 109 16.73 -7.56 5.85
C GLY A 109 15.35 -8.13 5.55
N THR A 110 14.32 -7.38 5.95
CA THR A 110 12.92 -7.78 5.81
C THR A 110 12.41 -7.47 4.40
N PRO A 111 11.80 -8.43 3.69
CA PRO A 111 11.20 -8.18 2.39
C PRO A 111 9.97 -7.28 2.50
N ALA A 112 9.75 -6.48 1.47
CA ALA A 112 8.55 -5.66 1.26
C ALA A 112 7.35 -6.47 0.79
N ILE A 113 7.67 -7.46 -0.04
CA ILE A 113 6.75 -8.40 -0.64
C ILE A 113 7.44 -9.74 -0.46
N ASP A 114 6.72 -10.69 0.13
CA ASP A 114 7.12 -12.08 0.26
C ASP A 114 5.92 -12.93 -0.11
N ALA A 115 6.09 -13.77 -1.12
CA ALA A 115 5.03 -14.64 -1.62
C ALA A 115 5.62 -15.99 -2.00
N ALA A 116 4.86 -17.06 -1.72
CA ALA A 116 5.20 -18.43 -2.07
C ALA A 116 3.92 -19.12 -2.53
N GLU A 117 3.90 -19.59 -3.77
CA GLU A 117 2.70 -20.09 -4.43
C GLU A 117 3.04 -21.26 -5.36
N PRO A 118 2.10 -22.16 -5.66
CA PRO A 118 2.21 -23.11 -6.77
C PRO A 118 2.43 -22.40 -8.11
N VAL A 119 3.21 -23.02 -9.00
CA VAL A 119 3.31 -22.52 -10.38
C VAL A 119 2.03 -22.87 -11.13
N VAL A 120 1.27 -21.84 -11.51
CA VAL A 120 0.02 -21.96 -12.28
C VAL A 120 0.06 -21.08 -13.52
N GLY A 121 -0.46 -21.60 -14.64
CA GLY A 121 -0.65 -20.83 -15.87
C GLY A 121 -1.50 -19.58 -15.63
N GLY A 122 -1.03 -18.43 -16.11
CA GLY A 122 -1.76 -17.15 -15.97
C GLY A 122 -1.63 -16.47 -14.60
N TYR A 123 -0.73 -16.95 -13.73
CA TYR A 123 -0.44 -16.29 -12.45
C TYR A 123 -0.22 -14.77 -12.63
N ARG A 124 -0.97 -14.00 -11.84
CA ARG A 124 -0.91 -12.54 -11.78
C ARG A 124 -1.27 -12.09 -10.38
N VAL A 125 -0.43 -11.25 -9.79
CA VAL A 125 -0.76 -10.53 -8.56
C VAL A 125 -0.32 -9.08 -8.67
N GLU A 126 -1.12 -8.19 -8.10
CA GLU A 126 -0.86 -6.77 -8.07
C GLU A 126 -0.47 -6.34 -6.67
N HIS A 127 0.52 -5.47 -6.61
CA HIS A 127 1.08 -4.96 -5.37
C HIS A 127 1.05 -3.43 -5.37
N GLY A 128 0.93 -2.87 -4.17
CA GLY A 128 0.99 -1.43 -3.98
C GLY A 128 2.30 -0.82 -4.47
N LYS A 129 2.33 0.52 -4.50
CA LYS A 129 3.51 1.26 -4.95
C LYS A 129 4.68 1.15 -3.95
N TYR A 130 5.88 0.85 -4.45
CA TYR A 130 7.14 0.99 -3.71
C TYR A 130 8.14 1.77 -4.56
N PRO A 131 8.32 3.09 -4.36
CA PRO A 131 9.22 3.87 -5.20
C PRO A 131 10.71 3.55 -4.92
N GLY A 132 11.56 3.82 -5.91
CA GLY A 132 13.02 3.68 -5.79
C GLY A 132 13.56 2.42 -6.45
N LYS A 133 14.84 2.13 -6.17
CA LYS A 133 15.54 0.94 -6.69
C LYS A 133 15.27 -0.26 -5.79
N LEU A 134 14.70 -1.29 -6.38
CA LEU A 134 14.28 -2.53 -5.73
C LEU A 134 15.09 -3.71 -6.25
N LEU A 135 15.26 -4.71 -5.41
CA LEU A 135 15.85 -6.00 -5.73
C LEU A 135 14.74 -7.06 -5.67
N LEU A 136 14.47 -7.69 -6.81
CA LEU A 136 13.64 -8.88 -6.91
C LEU A 136 14.52 -10.12 -6.81
N ARG A 137 14.18 -11.04 -5.93
CA ARG A 137 14.74 -12.40 -5.87
C ARG A 137 13.61 -13.40 -6.05
N VAL A 138 13.87 -14.47 -6.78
CA VAL A 138 12.88 -15.51 -7.09
C VAL A 138 13.56 -16.87 -7.09
N ALA A 139 12.87 -17.89 -6.61
CA ALA A 139 13.34 -19.27 -6.61
C ALA A 139 12.17 -20.19 -7.00
N CYS A 140 12.48 -21.34 -7.59
CA CYS A 140 11.49 -22.36 -7.94
C CYS A 140 11.96 -23.76 -7.53
N ALA A 141 11.10 -24.48 -6.82
CA ALA A 141 11.29 -25.89 -6.49
C ALA A 141 10.42 -26.77 -7.39
N GLY A 142 10.95 -27.92 -7.83
CA GLY A 142 10.27 -28.86 -8.71
C GLY A 142 10.91 -28.95 -10.10
N SER A 143 10.11 -29.09 -11.16
CA SER A 143 10.59 -29.20 -12.54
C SER A 143 9.99 -28.15 -13.48
N GLY A 144 10.69 -27.89 -14.58
CA GLY A 144 10.33 -26.88 -15.58
C GLY A 144 11.08 -25.56 -15.41
N HIS A 145 10.67 -24.56 -16.19
CA HIS A 145 11.13 -23.18 -16.10
C HIS A 145 9.97 -22.20 -16.27
N PHE A 146 10.19 -20.93 -15.91
CA PHE A 146 9.29 -19.82 -16.22
C PHE A 146 10.07 -18.50 -16.22
N THR A 147 9.44 -17.41 -16.68
CA THR A 147 9.95 -16.05 -16.52
C THR A 147 9.04 -15.24 -15.60
N LEU A 148 9.55 -14.79 -14.45
CA LEU A 148 8.83 -13.83 -13.60
C LEU A 148 9.02 -12.43 -14.15
N THR A 149 7.94 -11.80 -14.61
CA THR A 149 7.93 -10.42 -15.11
C THR A 149 7.33 -9.45 -14.11
N VAL A 150 7.89 -8.25 -14.06
CA VAL A 150 7.36 -7.11 -13.30
C VAL A 150 6.90 -6.06 -14.29
N ASP A 151 5.61 -5.70 -14.22
CA ASP A 151 5.03 -4.60 -14.97
C ASP A 151 4.71 -3.44 -14.02
N ALA A 152 4.92 -2.20 -14.45
CA ALA A 152 4.39 -1.01 -13.78
C ALA A 152 3.17 -0.46 -14.53
N HIS A 153 2.17 -0.01 -13.78
CA HIS A 153 1.08 0.79 -14.30
C HIS A 153 1.32 2.27 -13.97
N ASP A 154 1.38 3.11 -15.00
CA ASP A 154 1.26 4.56 -14.87
C ASP A 154 -0.16 4.93 -15.32
N PRO A 155 -0.96 5.69 -14.55
CA PRO A 155 -2.35 5.99 -14.93
C PRO A 155 -2.48 6.73 -16.27
N LYS A 156 -1.39 7.32 -16.79
CA LYS A 156 -1.35 7.98 -18.09
C LYS A 156 -0.88 7.06 -19.23
N VAL A 157 -0.41 5.85 -18.92
CA VAL A 157 0.25 4.93 -19.87
C VAL A 157 -0.32 3.51 -19.68
N GLU A 158 -0.22 2.68 -20.72
CA GLU A 158 -0.46 1.25 -20.55
C GLU A 158 0.57 0.60 -19.61
N TRP A 159 0.25 -0.61 -19.16
CA TRP A 159 1.17 -1.44 -18.39
C TRP A 159 2.49 -1.62 -19.15
N LYS A 160 3.60 -1.26 -18.51
CA LYS A 160 4.93 -1.38 -19.07
C LYS A 160 5.74 -2.39 -18.30
N LYS A 161 6.32 -3.37 -18.99
CA LYS A 161 7.29 -4.28 -18.40
C LYS A 161 8.54 -3.50 -17.99
N ILE A 162 8.90 -3.57 -16.72
CA ILE A 162 10.05 -2.88 -16.13
C ILE A 162 11.17 -3.83 -15.70
N ALA A 163 10.86 -5.12 -15.52
CA ALA A 163 11.83 -6.15 -15.18
C ALA A 163 11.36 -7.54 -15.62
N GLN A 164 12.31 -8.46 -15.78
CA GLN A 164 12.03 -9.88 -15.99
C GLN A 164 13.18 -10.71 -15.43
N VAL A 165 12.87 -11.90 -14.91
CA VAL A 165 13.84 -12.87 -14.36
C VAL A 165 13.49 -14.26 -14.88
N PRO A 166 14.33 -14.89 -15.71
CA PRO A 166 14.17 -16.31 -16.04
C PRO A 166 14.51 -17.16 -14.80
N VAL A 167 13.73 -18.21 -14.56
CA VAL A 167 13.83 -19.07 -13.39
C VAL A 167 13.75 -20.52 -13.81
N GLU A 168 14.76 -21.29 -13.42
CA GLU A 168 14.80 -22.75 -13.55
C GLU A 168 14.33 -23.39 -12.24
N CYS A 169 13.45 -24.37 -12.33
CA CYS A 169 13.00 -25.15 -11.18
C CYS A 169 13.94 -26.32 -10.90
N SER A 170 14.20 -26.61 -9.62
CA SER A 170 14.98 -27.80 -9.22
C SER A 170 14.63 -28.25 -7.81
N ASP A 171 15.05 -29.44 -7.39
CA ASP A 171 14.85 -29.89 -6.00
C ASP A 171 15.68 -29.10 -4.98
N GLN A 172 16.73 -28.40 -5.44
CA GLN A 172 17.59 -27.51 -4.66
C GLN A 172 17.59 -26.12 -5.28
N PRO A 173 16.48 -25.36 -5.13
CA PRO A 173 16.30 -24.08 -5.79
C PRO A 173 17.47 -23.13 -5.56
N VAL A 174 18.00 -22.57 -6.65
CA VAL A 174 18.98 -21.48 -6.60
C VAL A 174 18.26 -20.16 -6.87
N PRO A 175 18.30 -19.17 -5.95
CA PRO A 175 17.68 -17.88 -6.18
C PRO A 175 18.25 -17.14 -7.40
N ALA A 176 17.38 -16.79 -8.34
CA ALA A 176 17.66 -15.81 -9.39
C ALA A 176 17.29 -14.40 -8.91
N SER A 177 17.94 -13.36 -9.45
CA SER A 177 17.66 -11.99 -9.02
C SER A 177 17.81 -10.97 -10.13
N THR A 178 17.10 -9.85 -10.00
CA THR A 178 17.27 -8.65 -10.83
C THR A 178 16.95 -7.40 -10.02
N THR A 179 17.46 -6.25 -10.46
CA THR A 179 17.07 -4.96 -9.89
C THR A 179 16.16 -4.21 -10.84
N PHE A 180 15.20 -3.48 -10.29
CA PHE A 180 14.31 -2.63 -11.08
C PHE A 180 14.01 -1.33 -10.35
N THR A 181 13.62 -0.30 -11.11
CA THR A 181 13.31 1.01 -10.54
C THR A 181 11.83 1.30 -10.72
N MET A 182 11.16 1.55 -9.61
CA MET A 182 9.78 2.04 -9.60
C MET A 182 9.81 3.56 -9.54
N VAL A 183 9.35 4.19 -10.62
CA VAL A 183 9.24 5.65 -10.68
C VAL A 183 8.04 6.13 -9.88
N ALA A 184 8.10 7.39 -9.42
CA ALA A 184 7.03 7.93 -8.60
C ALA A 184 5.68 7.96 -9.35
N SER A 185 5.63 8.11 -10.67
CA SER A 185 4.37 8.17 -11.42
C SER A 185 3.59 6.85 -11.44
N SER A 186 4.26 5.71 -11.23
CA SER A 186 3.60 4.41 -11.18
C SER A 186 2.76 4.24 -9.92
N THR A 187 1.53 3.73 -10.08
CA THR A 187 0.56 3.54 -8.98
C THR A 187 0.54 2.11 -8.47
N ILE A 188 0.72 1.13 -9.35
CA ILE A 188 0.64 -0.31 -9.08
C ILE A 188 1.77 -0.98 -9.84
N HIS A 189 2.30 -2.06 -9.28
CA HIS A 189 3.10 -3.00 -10.07
C HIS A 189 2.49 -4.39 -10.00
N ARG A 190 2.75 -5.17 -11.05
CA ARG A 190 2.14 -6.46 -11.29
C ARG A 190 3.22 -7.50 -11.52
N MET A 191 3.18 -8.55 -10.72
CA MET A 191 3.98 -9.74 -10.92
C MET A 191 3.20 -10.72 -11.81
N ARG A 192 3.86 -11.29 -12.81
CA ARG A 192 3.28 -12.29 -13.72
C ARG A 192 4.28 -13.39 -14.01
N LEU A 193 3.80 -14.62 -14.11
CA LEU A 193 4.57 -15.70 -14.72
C LEU A 193 4.31 -15.70 -16.23
N ALA A 194 5.37 -15.56 -17.00
CA ALA A 194 5.41 -15.84 -18.43
C ALA A 194 6.05 -17.22 -18.66
N ASP A 195 5.70 -17.87 -19.77
CA ASP A 195 6.30 -19.13 -20.22
C ASP A 195 6.23 -20.26 -19.17
N ALA A 196 5.20 -20.25 -18.31
CA ALA A 196 5.07 -21.19 -17.19
C ALA A 196 4.41 -22.53 -17.55
N MET A 197 4.17 -22.81 -18.84
CA MET A 197 3.41 -23.99 -19.27
C MET A 197 4.08 -25.29 -18.84
N ASP A 198 5.41 -25.38 -18.96
CA ASP A 198 6.17 -26.59 -18.64
C ASP A 198 6.28 -26.84 -17.12
N SER A 199 6.13 -25.79 -16.32
CA SER A 199 6.21 -25.84 -14.84
C SER A 199 4.84 -25.93 -14.17
N SER A 200 3.76 -25.65 -14.90
CA SER A 200 2.41 -25.54 -14.32
C SER A 200 1.98 -26.88 -13.74
N GLY A 201 1.72 -26.92 -12.42
CA GLY A 201 1.35 -28.14 -11.70
C GLY A 201 2.52 -29.09 -11.39
N ASN A 202 3.76 -28.71 -11.69
CA ASN A 202 4.97 -29.52 -11.43
C ASN A 202 5.95 -28.86 -10.45
N GLY A 203 5.70 -27.60 -10.08
CA GLY A 203 6.58 -26.82 -9.23
C GLY A 203 5.84 -25.83 -8.32
N GLY A 204 6.56 -25.34 -7.33
CA GLY A 204 6.19 -24.22 -6.48
C GLY A 204 7.28 -23.18 -6.48
N PHE A 205 6.91 -21.91 -6.49
CA PHE A 205 7.85 -20.80 -6.54
C PHE A 205 7.67 -19.86 -5.35
N ALA A 206 8.71 -19.09 -5.07
CA ALA A 206 8.64 -17.98 -4.15
C ALA A 206 9.37 -16.79 -4.74
N TYR A 207 8.95 -15.58 -4.38
CA TYR A 207 9.69 -14.37 -4.70
C TYR A 207 9.63 -13.37 -3.57
N GLN A 208 10.68 -12.56 -3.51
CA GLN A 208 10.83 -11.48 -2.55
C GLN A 208 11.24 -10.20 -3.24
N VAL A 209 10.64 -9.09 -2.82
CA VAL A 209 11.08 -7.75 -3.21
C VAL A 209 11.67 -7.08 -1.99
N THR A 210 12.91 -6.60 -2.12
CA THR A 210 13.60 -5.85 -1.07
C THR A 210 13.99 -4.48 -1.60
N SER A 211 14.11 -3.50 -0.71
CA SER A 211 14.83 -2.28 -1.04
C SER A 211 16.29 -2.63 -1.34
N ALA A 212 16.89 -2.02 -2.36
CA ALA A 212 18.33 -2.18 -2.60
C ALA A 212 19.20 -1.71 -1.40
N THR A 213 18.62 -0.96 -0.46
CA THR A 213 19.28 -0.55 0.81
C THR A 213 19.16 -1.59 1.93
N GLY A 214 18.44 -2.69 1.72
CA GLY A 214 18.27 -3.78 2.70
C GLY A 214 17.30 -3.48 3.85
N ALA A 215 16.70 -2.29 3.90
CA ALA A 215 15.79 -1.93 4.96
C ALA A 215 14.31 -2.24 4.59
N PRO A 216 13.46 -2.61 5.59
CA PRO A 216 12.05 -3.01 5.43
C PRO A 216 11.18 -1.95 4.77
N LEU A 217 10.63 -2.19 3.58
CA LEU A 217 9.59 -1.32 3.01
C LEU A 217 8.35 -1.35 3.91
N SER A 218 8.13 -0.29 4.68
CA SER A 218 7.03 -0.24 5.65
C SER A 218 5.68 -0.09 4.95
N GLY A 219 4.72 -0.97 5.30
CA GLY A 219 3.31 -0.89 4.96
C GLY A 219 2.76 -2.13 4.26
N GLU A 220 2.02 -2.98 4.98
CA GLU A 220 1.08 -3.91 4.36
C GLU A 220 0.02 -3.07 3.62
N PRO A 221 -0.25 -3.34 2.33
CA PRO A 221 -1.41 -2.77 1.67
C PRO A 221 -2.65 -3.56 2.10
N GLU A 222 -3.54 -2.97 2.91
CA GLU A 222 -4.93 -3.44 2.87
C GLU A 222 -5.52 -3.09 1.48
N PRO A 223 -6.35 -3.97 0.88
CA PRO A 223 -6.89 -3.78 -0.47
C PRO A 223 -7.72 -2.50 -0.66
N THR A 224 -8.27 -1.95 0.42
CA THR A 224 -8.99 -0.67 0.44
C THR A 224 -8.11 0.53 0.81
N ASP A 225 -6.90 0.27 1.35
CA ASP A 225 -5.96 1.28 1.85
C ASP A 225 -4.84 1.61 0.85
N SER A 226 -4.91 1.07 -0.37
CA SER A 226 -3.95 1.31 -1.46
C SER A 226 -3.78 2.78 -1.87
N TYR A 227 -4.59 3.68 -1.29
CA TYR A 227 -4.55 5.11 -1.52
C TYR A 227 -4.10 5.95 -0.33
N ASN A 228 -3.83 5.37 0.84
CA ASN A 228 -3.41 6.16 1.99
C ASN A 228 -1.91 6.00 2.32
N PRO A 229 -1.02 6.78 1.67
CA PRO A 229 0.40 6.85 2.05
C PRO A 229 0.61 7.23 3.52
N ASP A 230 -0.40 7.80 4.19
CA ASP A 230 -0.38 8.28 5.60
C ASP A 230 -0.04 7.18 6.60
N ARG A 231 -0.45 5.93 6.38
CA ARG A 231 -0.24 4.85 7.36
C ARG A 231 1.09 4.09 7.23
N ARG A 232 1.85 4.32 6.15
CA ARG A 232 3.14 3.62 5.90
C ARG A 232 4.31 4.20 6.67
N LEU A 233 4.14 5.41 7.18
CA LEU A 233 5.06 6.08 8.09
C LEU A 233 4.38 6.09 9.46
N LYS A 234 4.26 4.92 10.09
CA LYS A 234 3.92 4.87 11.51
C LYS A 234 4.96 5.73 12.24
N LEU A 235 4.49 6.85 12.77
CA LEU A 235 5.21 7.63 13.74
C LEU A 235 5.10 6.85 15.04
N ASP A 236 6.23 6.40 15.56
CA ASP A 236 6.25 5.46 16.67
C ASP A 236 5.72 6.15 17.94
N GLY A 237 4.79 5.50 18.63
CA GLY A 237 4.59 5.69 20.06
C GLY A 237 3.37 6.47 20.55
N ARG A 238 2.58 7.18 19.71
CA ARG A 238 1.39 7.95 20.17
C ARG A 238 0.37 8.12 19.03
N GLU A 239 -0.93 8.08 19.36
CA GLU A 239 -1.98 8.46 18.39
C GLU A 239 -1.91 9.98 18.15
N PRO A 240 -1.61 10.43 16.92
CA PRO A 240 -1.51 11.84 16.64
C PRO A 240 -2.90 12.46 16.53
N GLU A 241 -3.11 13.61 17.18
CA GLU A 241 -4.33 14.42 17.02
C GLU A 241 -4.44 15.06 15.62
N THR A 242 -3.32 15.20 14.90
CA THR A 242 -3.29 15.57 13.49
C THR A 242 -2.03 15.01 12.89
N GLU A 243 -2.24 14.37 11.76
CA GLU A 243 -1.23 13.82 10.88
C GLU A 243 -1.49 14.36 9.48
N GLY A 244 -0.44 14.37 8.67
CA GLY A 244 -0.57 14.60 7.25
C GLY A 244 0.59 13.98 6.51
N THR A 245 0.36 13.65 5.24
CA THR A 245 1.47 13.38 4.33
C THR A 245 1.59 14.41 3.25
N ALA A 246 2.84 14.58 2.83
CA ALA A 246 3.20 15.33 1.65
C ALA A 246 4.02 14.45 0.74
N ARG A 247 3.59 14.38 -0.51
CA ARG A 247 4.41 13.88 -1.58
C ARG A 247 5.45 14.94 -1.94
N LEU A 248 6.71 14.59 -1.76
CA LEU A 248 7.84 15.43 -2.11
C LEU A 248 8.15 15.24 -3.60
N GLY A 249 8.47 16.33 -4.28
CA GLY A 249 8.83 16.33 -5.68
C GLY A 249 9.23 17.73 -6.12
N ARG A 250 9.91 17.83 -7.27
CA ARG A 250 10.38 19.11 -7.79
C ARG A 250 9.20 20.04 -8.08
N GLY A 251 9.08 21.11 -7.31
CA GLY A 251 8.58 22.38 -7.85
C GLY A 251 7.41 23.07 -7.16
N ARG A 252 6.81 22.54 -6.09
CA ARG A 252 5.83 23.33 -5.30
C ARG A 252 5.94 23.07 -3.80
N PRO A 253 6.21 24.10 -2.98
CA PRO A 253 6.00 24.02 -1.55
C PRO A 253 4.55 23.62 -1.29
N GLN A 254 4.33 22.62 -0.43
CA GLN A 254 3.00 22.42 0.16
C GLN A 254 2.89 23.39 1.33
N ALA A 255 2.05 24.41 1.17
CA ALA A 255 1.84 25.45 2.19
C ALA A 255 0.41 25.39 2.72
N GLY A 256 0.24 25.72 3.99
CA GLY A 256 -1.07 26.04 4.57
C GLY A 256 -1.83 24.85 5.16
N MET A 257 -1.13 23.84 5.67
CA MET A 257 -1.79 22.84 6.52
C MET A 257 -1.98 23.48 7.90
N ALA A 258 -3.16 24.05 8.12
CA ALA A 258 -3.57 24.61 9.39
C ALA A 258 -4.16 23.49 10.25
N PRO A 259 -3.49 23.07 11.33
CA PRO A 259 -4.09 22.12 12.24
C PRO A 259 -5.20 22.86 13.00
N SER A 260 -6.44 22.35 12.92
CA SER A 260 -7.54 22.82 13.76
C SER A 260 -7.21 22.43 15.22
N ARG A 261 -6.63 23.32 16.02
CA ARG A 261 -6.09 22.98 17.34
C ARG A 261 -6.39 24.01 18.41
N GLU A 262 -6.45 23.51 19.63
CA GLU A 262 -6.35 24.30 20.85
C GLU A 262 -4.93 24.86 21.00
N GLU A 263 -4.80 26.03 21.61
CA GLU A 263 -3.50 26.64 21.86
C GLU A 263 -2.72 25.78 22.87
N GLY A 264 -1.44 25.50 22.59
CA GLY A 264 -0.68 24.57 23.43
C GLY A 264 0.76 24.33 22.98
N ARG A 265 1.44 23.41 23.67
CA ARG A 265 2.77 22.93 23.28
C ARG A 265 2.65 21.58 22.58
N TYR A 266 3.29 21.45 21.42
CA TYR A 266 3.20 20.24 20.60
C TYR A 266 4.58 19.78 20.13
N LEU A 267 4.82 18.48 20.15
CA LEU A 267 5.96 17.83 19.50
C LEU A 267 5.64 17.67 18.02
N LEU A 268 6.57 18.06 17.14
CA LEU A 268 6.49 17.72 15.72
C LEU A 268 7.29 16.44 15.47
N LEU A 269 6.58 15.39 15.09
CA LEU A 269 7.16 14.13 14.61
C LEU A 269 7.19 14.14 13.09
N THR A 270 8.31 13.70 12.50
CA THR A 270 8.45 13.61 11.04
C THR A 270 9.18 12.33 10.66
N LYS A 271 8.80 11.76 9.52
CA LYS A 271 9.47 10.58 8.95
C LYS A 271 9.34 10.65 7.44
N CYS A 272 10.44 10.48 6.70
CA CYS A 272 10.44 10.61 5.25
C CYS A 272 10.95 9.33 4.58
N THR A 273 10.21 8.82 3.60
CA THR A 273 10.72 7.79 2.67
C THR A 273 11.12 8.41 1.34
N GLY A 274 12.18 7.89 0.72
CA GLY A 274 12.69 8.39 -0.56
C GLY A 274 14.17 8.74 -0.49
N THR A 275 14.57 9.82 -1.15
CA THR A 275 15.95 10.31 -1.20
C THR A 275 16.01 11.80 -0.95
N GLY A 276 17.10 12.29 -0.35
CA GLY A 276 17.34 13.71 -0.09
C GLY A 276 16.95 14.15 1.32
N ILE A 277 16.78 15.45 1.52
CA ILE A 277 16.39 16.05 2.81
C ILE A 277 15.13 16.89 2.58
N ALA A 278 14.10 16.62 3.38
CA ALA A 278 12.88 17.40 3.41
C ALA A 278 12.93 18.36 4.58
N THR A 279 12.62 19.63 4.36
CA THR A 279 12.62 20.64 5.41
C THR A 279 11.18 21.05 5.72
N LEU A 280 10.73 20.79 6.94
CA LEU A 280 9.44 21.26 7.43
C LEU A 280 9.63 22.54 8.21
N ALA A 281 8.81 23.54 7.92
CA ALA A 281 8.74 24.77 8.71
C ALA A 281 7.35 24.91 9.32
N VAL A 282 7.28 24.93 10.64
CA VAL A 282 6.09 25.34 11.39
C VAL A 282 6.10 26.86 11.47
N ARG A 283 4.98 27.47 11.10
CA ARG A 283 4.81 28.92 10.97
C ARG A 283 3.66 29.42 11.82
N SER A 284 3.86 30.45 12.64
CA SER A 284 2.75 31.21 13.26
C SER A 284 2.83 32.67 12.79
N GLY A 285 1.68 33.23 12.41
CA GLY A 285 1.62 34.62 11.92
C GLY A 285 2.53 34.89 10.71
N GLY A 286 2.78 33.87 9.88
CA GLY A 286 3.66 33.95 8.70
C GLY A 286 5.17 33.89 8.98
N LYS A 287 5.59 33.72 10.24
CA LYS A 287 7.01 33.56 10.62
C LYS A 287 7.33 32.11 10.92
N ASP A 288 8.47 31.62 10.45
CA ASP A 288 9.00 30.29 10.82
C ASP A 288 9.32 30.30 12.33
N ILE A 289 8.61 29.50 13.12
CA ILE A 289 8.87 29.33 14.55
C ILE A 289 9.79 28.15 14.83
N VAL A 290 9.71 27.10 13.99
CA VAL A 290 10.56 25.91 14.03
C VAL A 290 10.79 25.42 12.61
N THR A 291 12.03 25.00 12.33
CA THR A 291 12.41 24.31 11.09
C THR A 291 13.04 22.97 11.44
N VAL A 292 12.66 21.92 10.71
CA VAL A 292 13.12 20.55 10.92
C VAL A 292 13.58 19.96 9.61
N ASP A 293 14.81 19.50 9.56
CA ASP A 293 15.31 18.71 8.44
C ASP A 293 15.08 17.23 8.72
N THR A 294 14.29 16.60 7.85
CA THR A 294 13.99 15.18 7.87
C THR A 294 14.75 14.51 6.73
N VAL A 295 15.70 13.64 7.08
CA VAL A 295 16.44 12.85 6.09
C VAL A 295 15.50 11.81 5.48
N CYS A 296 15.31 11.87 4.16
CA CYS A 296 14.56 10.87 3.42
C CYS A 296 15.48 9.69 3.11
N ALA A 297 15.12 8.52 3.61
CA ALA A 297 15.77 7.28 3.24
C ALA A 297 14.73 6.26 2.79
N SER A 298 15.09 5.42 1.81
CA SER A 298 14.31 4.23 1.51
C SER A 298 14.78 3.10 2.40
N PRO A 299 13.88 2.37 3.07
CA PRO A 299 12.42 2.35 2.95
C PRO A 299 11.68 3.44 3.73
N ALA A 300 12.28 3.93 4.81
CA ALA A 300 11.85 5.05 5.62
C ALA A 300 13.09 5.58 6.35
N GLY A 301 13.28 6.89 6.34
CA GLY A 301 14.29 7.57 7.13
C GLY A 301 14.01 7.47 8.62
N PRO A 302 15.00 7.84 9.46
CA PRO A 302 14.80 7.92 10.89
C PRO A 302 13.66 8.88 11.21
N GLN A 303 12.87 8.56 12.23
CA GLN A 303 11.93 9.50 12.80
C GLN A 303 12.72 10.65 13.43
N THR A 304 12.31 11.89 13.14
CA THR A 304 12.84 13.09 13.77
C THR A 304 11.75 13.70 14.64
N GLU A 305 12.12 14.07 15.86
CA GLU A 305 11.23 14.67 16.85
C GLU A 305 11.79 16.03 17.29
N THR A 306 10.92 17.04 17.37
CA THR A 306 11.29 18.36 17.87
C THR A 306 11.03 18.49 19.36
N PRO A 307 11.72 19.41 20.05
CA PRO A 307 11.23 19.96 21.31
C PRO A 307 9.81 20.52 21.16
N GLY A 308 9.06 20.59 22.27
CA GLY A 308 7.70 21.12 22.26
C GLY A 308 7.62 22.54 21.67
N ILE A 309 6.79 22.73 20.66
CA ILE A 309 6.59 23.93 19.86
C ILE A 309 5.31 24.63 20.34
N PRO A 310 5.31 25.95 20.57
CA PRO A 310 4.07 26.68 20.81
C PRO A 310 3.23 26.70 19.53
N VAL A 311 1.99 26.22 19.60
CA VAL A 311 1.01 26.23 18.51
C VAL A 311 -0.19 27.06 18.93
N ASP A 312 -0.66 27.89 18.02
CA ASP A 312 -1.83 28.76 18.15
C ASP A 312 -2.77 28.59 16.93
N MET A 313 -3.91 29.30 16.93
CA MET A 313 -4.88 29.26 15.81
C MET A 313 -4.32 29.76 14.46
N MET A 314 -3.20 30.49 14.47
CA MET A 314 -2.55 31.02 13.27
C MET A 314 -1.40 30.13 12.79
N THR A 315 -1.18 29.00 13.47
CA THR A 315 -0.09 28.10 13.17
C THR A 315 -0.40 27.28 11.92
N SER A 316 0.61 27.08 11.08
CA SER A 316 0.53 26.29 9.86
C SER A 316 1.82 25.52 9.65
N VAL A 317 1.73 24.35 9.02
CA VAL A 317 2.89 23.58 8.60
C VAL A 317 3.12 23.80 7.11
N SER A 318 4.37 24.08 6.75
CA SER A 318 4.82 24.21 5.36
C SER A 318 6.00 23.28 5.11
N ILE A 319 6.06 22.73 3.90
CA ILE A 319 7.07 21.73 3.54
C ILE A 319 7.85 22.23 2.32
N ARG A 320 9.17 22.25 2.47
CA ARG A 320 10.15 22.48 1.40
C ARG A 320 10.89 21.18 1.12
N ALA A 321 11.03 20.84 -0.15
CA ALA A 321 11.70 19.63 -0.61
C ALA A 321 12.94 20.03 -1.42
N ASP A 322 14.01 20.44 -0.72
CA ASP A 322 15.23 20.91 -1.36
C ASP A 322 16.04 19.71 -1.88
N GLY A 323 15.72 19.28 -3.10
CA GLY A 323 16.33 18.11 -3.73
C GLY A 323 15.78 16.77 -3.22
N ALA A 324 14.80 16.79 -2.30
CA ALA A 324 14.11 15.58 -1.88
C ALA A 324 13.07 15.09 -2.90
N ASP A 325 13.06 13.78 -3.11
CA ASP A 325 12.04 13.05 -3.87
C ASP A 325 11.58 11.87 -3.01
N GLY A 326 10.30 11.84 -2.68
CA GLY A 326 9.84 10.97 -1.61
C GLY A 326 8.43 11.23 -1.12
N LEU A 327 8.12 10.64 0.03
CA LEU A 327 6.89 10.83 0.77
C LEU A 327 7.26 11.13 2.22
N LEU A 328 6.80 12.26 2.71
CA LEU A 328 7.00 12.72 4.07
C LEU A 328 5.68 12.59 4.84
N SER A 329 5.75 12.01 6.03
CA SER A 329 4.68 12.04 7.02
C SER A 329 5.11 12.92 8.18
N TRP A 330 4.15 13.63 8.74
CA TRP A 330 4.35 14.47 9.91
C TRP A 330 3.13 14.43 10.82
N ALA A 331 3.35 14.65 12.11
CA ALA A 331 2.28 14.81 13.08
C ALA A 331 2.64 15.83 14.16
N LEU A 332 1.62 16.48 14.72
CA LEU A 332 1.74 17.31 15.90
C LEU A 332 1.09 16.60 17.10
N ILE A 333 1.83 16.41 18.17
CA ILE A 333 1.37 15.65 19.35
C ILE A 333 1.47 16.54 20.59
N PRO A 334 0.43 16.65 21.44
CA PRO A 334 0.54 17.39 22.69
C PRO A 334 1.78 16.96 23.49
N SER A 335 2.56 17.95 23.94
CA SER A 335 3.77 17.74 24.73
C SER A 335 3.48 17.58 26.21
#